data_AF-A0A1H5Y2T9-F1
#
_entry.id   AF-A0A1H5Y2T9-F1
#
_cell.length_a   1.000
_cell.length_b   1.000
_cell.length_c   1.000
_cell.angle_alpha   90.00
_cell.angle_beta   90.00
_cell.angle_gamma   90.00
#
_symmetry.space_group_name_H-M   'P 1'
#
loop_
_entity.id
_entity.type
_entity.pdbx_description
1 polymer ?
#
loop_
_entity_poly.entity_id
_entity_poly.type
_entity_poly.pdbx_seq_one_letter_code
_entity_poly.pdbx_strand_id
1 'polypeptide(L)'
;MTDLLAVTLGERKHFRSAKSESWKAIEDWIGRPLPGDYKELVDGYGDAVIAGHLFIPHPEGSEPLLDFIREQRDVFLQWCEGLELDERVRAAATEVIPWAYHDWNGDVCLLLPDGSERWSVAVVFRQHRRILLFEGGVVDFLDSVLNGGRYPIGWPKDRPRWEQIEGSPVI
;
A
#
# COMPACT_ATOMS: atom_id res chain seq x y z
N MET A 1 15.81 2.98 -8.78
CA MET A 1 14.72 2.92 -7.79
C MET A 1 15.07 2.01 -6.61
N THR A 2 15.77 0.89 -6.83
CA THR A 2 16.23 -0.05 -5.77
C THR A 2 17.01 0.60 -4.62
N ASP A 3 17.69 1.73 -4.87
CA ASP A 3 18.49 2.45 -3.87
C ASP A 3 17.63 3.23 -2.85
N LEU A 4 16.57 3.92 -3.31
CA LEU A 4 15.75 4.76 -2.43
C LEU A 4 14.99 3.93 -1.40
N LEU A 5 14.47 2.77 -1.80
CA LEU A 5 13.75 1.90 -0.89
C LEU A 5 14.66 1.33 0.21
N ALA A 6 15.91 1.00 -0.14
CA ALA A 6 16.90 0.56 0.84
C ALA A 6 17.36 1.69 1.78
N VAL A 7 17.51 2.92 1.27
CA VAL A 7 17.74 4.10 2.11
C VAL A 7 16.56 4.36 3.06
N THR A 8 15.34 4.05 2.62
CA THR A 8 14.11 4.29 3.39
C THR A 8 13.89 3.23 4.47
N LEU A 9 13.97 1.95 4.13
CA LEU A 9 13.59 0.83 5.02
C LEU A 9 14.78 -0.01 5.51
N GLY A 10 15.99 0.28 5.03
CA GLY A 10 17.20 -0.51 5.31
C GLY A 10 17.41 -1.64 4.32
N GLU A 11 18.18 -2.65 4.69
CA GLU A 11 18.33 -3.85 3.85
C GLU A 11 17.01 -4.62 3.73
N ARG A 12 16.79 -5.24 2.56
CA ARG A 12 15.65 -6.12 2.31
C ARG A 12 15.52 -7.17 3.40
N LYS A 13 14.28 -7.45 3.80
CA LYS A 13 13.97 -8.37 4.90
C LYS A 13 13.62 -9.76 4.40
N HIS A 14 13.17 -9.85 3.15
CA HIS A 14 12.94 -11.11 2.47
C HIS A 14 14.00 -11.33 1.39
N PHE A 15 14.56 -12.53 1.37
CA PHE A 15 15.55 -12.95 0.36
C PHE A 15 14.90 -13.52 -0.90
N ARG A 16 13.60 -13.87 -0.83
CA ARG A 16 12.83 -14.42 -1.95
C ARG A 16 11.63 -13.52 -2.21
N SER A 17 11.54 -13.04 -3.45
CA SER A 17 10.34 -12.42 -3.99
C SER A 17 9.16 -13.38 -4.01
N ALA A 18 7.94 -12.85 -4.11
CA ALA A 18 6.78 -13.67 -4.40
C ALA A 18 6.96 -14.39 -5.75
N LYS A 19 6.32 -15.55 -5.88
CA LYS A 19 6.32 -16.29 -7.14
C LYS A 19 5.63 -15.49 -8.24
N SER A 20 6.12 -15.64 -9.48
CA SER A 20 5.58 -14.92 -10.63
C SER A 20 4.12 -15.24 -10.89
N GLU A 21 3.66 -16.46 -10.61
CA GLU A 21 2.26 -16.86 -10.71
C GLU A 21 1.35 -16.12 -9.71
N SER A 22 1.85 -15.82 -8.51
CA SER A 22 1.11 -15.08 -7.48
C SER A 22 0.86 -13.63 -7.92
N TRP A 23 1.91 -12.97 -8.43
CA TRP A 23 1.77 -11.64 -9.02
C TRP A 23 0.87 -11.63 -10.25
N LYS A 24 1.01 -12.64 -11.13
CA LYS A 24 0.18 -12.77 -12.32
C LYS A 24 -1.30 -12.91 -11.97
N ALA A 25 -1.66 -13.70 -10.95
CA ALA A 25 -3.05 -13.85 -10.52
C ALA A 25 -3.66 -12.51 -10.05
N ILE A 26 -2.87 -11.68 -9.36
CA ILE A 26 -3.28 -10.34 -8.92
C ILE A 26 -3.48 -9.43 -10.14
N GLU A 27 -2.50 -9.34 -11.03
CA GLU A 27 -2.55 -8.47 -12.21
C GLU A 27 -3.66 -8.89 -13.19
N ASP A 28 -3.90 -10.20 -13.35
CA ASP A 28 -5.00 -10.74 -14.17
C ASP A 28 -6.37 -10.34 -13.59
N TRP A 29 -6.53 -10.30 -12.26
CA TRP A 29 -7.76 -9.82 -11.62
C TRP A 29 -7.91 -8.29 -11.71
N ILE A 30 -6.83 -7.54 -11.56
CA ILE A 30 -6.83 -6.08 -11.71
C ILE A 30 -7.08 -5.68 -13.18
N GLY A 31 -6.66 -6.51 -14.13
CA GLY A 31 -6.74 -6.25 -15.57
C GLY A 31 -5.61 -5.38 -16.12
N ARG A 32 -4.53 -5.15 -15.34
CA ARG A 32 -3.31 -4.46 -15.78
C ARG A 32 -2.12 -4.78 -14.86
N PRO A 33 -0.88 -4.57 -15.33
CA PRO A 33 0.30 -4.69 -14.50
C PRO A 33 0.29 -3.71 -13.32
N LEU A 34 0.81 -4.14 -12.19
CA LEU A 34 1.06 -3.29 -11.03
C LEU A 34 2.38 -2.52 -11.18
N PRO A 35 2.50 -1.33 -10.55
CA PRO A 35 3.75 -0.56 -10.56
C PRO A 35 4.95 -1.38 -10.08
N GLY A 36 6.09 -1.21 -10.75
CA GLY A 36 7.31 -1.93 -10.43
C GLY A 36 7.83 -1.62 -9.02
N ASP A 37 7.76 -0.35 -8.58
CA ASP A 37 8.15 0.03 -7.22
C ASP A 37 7.27 -0.59 -6.14
N TYR A 38 5.98 -0.76 -6.41
CA TYR A 38 5.09 -1.45 -5.50
C TYR A 38 5.45 -2.92 -5.34
N LYS A 39 5.72 -3.63 -6.46
CA LYS A 39 6.17 -5.02 -6.39
C LYS A 39 7.52 -5.16 -5.68
N GLU A 40 8.46 -4.24 -5.91
CA GLU A 40 9.76 -4.21 -5.20
C GLU A 40 9.60 -3.99 -3.68
N LEU A 41 8.67 -3.12 -3.27
CA LEU A 41 8.32 -2.91 -1.86
C LEU A 41 7.77 -4.19 -1.24
N VAL A 42 6.76 -4.79 -1.86
CA VAL A 42 6.08 -5.96 -1.31
C VAL A 42 7.02 -7.17 -1.27
N ASP A 43 7.75 -7.46 -2.35
CA ASP A 43 8.70 -8.57 -2.38
C ASP A 43 9.84 -8.41 -1.36
N GLY A 44 10.23 -7.17 -1.04
CA GLY A 44 11.37 -6.89 -0.16
C GLY A 44 11.02 -6.76 1.32
N TYR A 45 9.75 -6.44 1.63
CA TYR A 45 9.32 -5.99 2.97
C TYR A 45 7.90 -6.39 3.35
N GLY A 46 7.14 -7.09 2.49
CA GLY A 46 5.73 -7.40 2.69
C GLY A 46 5.45 -8.57 3.64
N ASP A 47 4.19 -8.68 4.05
CA ASP A 47 3.70 -9.43 5.22
C ASP A 47 4.32 -8.93 6.53
N ALA A 48 4.33 -7.60 6.65
CA ALA A 48 4.99 -6.88 7.73
C ALA A 48 4.24 -5.58 8.06
N VAL A 49 4.62 -4.98 9.18
CA VAL A 49 4.16 -3.65 9.59
C VAL A 49 5.27 -2.64 9.33
N ILE A 50 4.98 -1.64 8.51
CA ILE A 50 5.85 -0.48 8.29
C ILE A 50 5.42 0.67 9.19
N ALA A 51 6.40 1.42 9.69
CA ALA A 51 6.17 2.53 10.62
C ALA A 51 5.39 2.12 11.88
N GLY A 52 5.43 0.84 12.27
CA GLY A 52 4.69 0.28 13.41
C GLY A 52 3.17 0.47 13.36
N HIS A 53 2.58 0.67 12.16
CA HIS A 53 1.13 0.72 12.00
C HIS A 53 0.58 0.38 10.60
N LEU A 54 1.40 0.48 9.54
CA LEU A 54 0.97 0.16 8.18
C LEU A 54 1.24 -1.31 7.88
N PHE A 55 0.21 -2.14 7.98
CA PHE A 55 0.31 -3.49 7.48
C PHE A 55 0.40 -3.49 5.95
N ILE A 56 1.43 -4.17 5.43
CA ILE A 56 1.64 -4.38 4.00
C ILE A 56 1.48 -5.88 3.72
N PRO A 57 0.40 -6.30 3.05
CA PRO A 57 0.20 -7.69 2.72
C PRO A 57 1.16 -8.15 1.60
N HIS A 58 1.43 -9.45 1.58
CA HIS A 58 2.24 -10.11 0.56
C HIS A 58 1.38 -11.10 -0.24
N PRO A 59 1.64 -11.34 -1.55
CA PRO A 59 0.89 -12.33 -2.34
C PRO A 59 0.80 -13.71 -1.71
N GLU A 60 1.85 -14.10 -1.00
CA GLU A 60 1.98 -15.39 -0.30
C GLU A 60 2.01 -15.24 1.23
N GLY A 61 1.61 -14.07 1.74
CA GLY A 61 1.64 -13.74 3.17
C GLY A 61 0.53 -14.39 4.00
N SER A 62 0.52 -14.08 5.30
CA SER A 62 -0.49 -14.52 6.26
C SER A 62 -1.91 -14.11 5.85
N GLU A 63 -2.05 -12.89 5.33
CA GLU A 63 -3.23 -12.38 4.64
C GLU A 63 -2.88 -12.19 3.15
N PRO A 64 -3.30 -13.11 2.25
CA PRO A 64 -2.94 -13.03 0.85
C PRO A 64 -3.38 -11.71 0.19
N LEU A 65 -2.43 -11.04 -0.46
CA LEU A 65 -2.64 -9.70 -1.04
C LEU A 65 -3.87 -9.61 -1.97
N LEU A 66 -4.17 -10.65 -2.76
CA LEU A 66 -5.34 -10.62 -3.64
C LEU A 66 -6.65 -10.54 -2.87
N ASP A 67 -6.77 -11.27 -1.77
CA ASP A 67 -7.98 -11.28 -0.94
C ASP A 67 -8.10 -9.96 -0.18
N PHE A 68 -6.98 -9.44 0.34
CA PHE A 68 -6.90 -8.10 0.93
C PHE A 68 -7.38 -7.00 -0.05
N ILE A 69 -6.87 -7.00 -1.28
CA ILE A 69 -7.26 -6.01 -2.31
C ILE A 69 -8.77 -6.05 -2.56
N ARG A 70 -9.36 -7.25 -2.66
CA ARG A 70 -10.80 -7.42 -2.91
C ARG A 70 -11.63 -6.87 -1.76
N GLU A 71 -11.34 -7.32 -0.54
CA GLU A 71 -12.08 -6.90 0.65
C GLU A 71 -11.99 -5.39 0.86
N GLN A 72 -10.77 -4.83 0.83
CA GLN A 72 -10.59 -3.41 1.10
C GLN A 72 -11.13 -2.52 -0.02
N ARG A 73 -11.21 -3.01 -1.28
CA ARG A 73 -11.85 -2.27 -2.37
C ARG A 73 -13.35 -2.18 -2.14
N ASP A 74 -14.00 -3.27 -1.74
CA ASP A 74 -15.44 -3.27 -1.44
C ASP A 74 -15.75 -2.33 -0.26
N VAL A 75 -14.92 -2.37 0.79
CA VAL A 75 -15.03 -1.45 1.93
C VAL A 75 -14.86 0.00 1.51
N PHE A 76 -13.90 0.29 0.63
CA PHE A 76 -13.68 1.64 0.11
C PHE A 76 -14.87 2.14 -0.73
N LEU A 77 -15.41 1.30 -1.61
CA LEU A 77 -16.56 1.65 -2.45
C LEU A 77 -17.80 1.96 -1.59
N GLN A 78 -18.09 1.15 -0.58
CA GLN A 78 -19.17 1.41 0.37
C GLN A 78 -18.95 2.71 1.14
N TRP A 79 -17.71 2.98 1.58
CA TRP A 79 -17.37 4.21 2.28
C TRP A 79 -17.55 5.46 1.40
N CYS A 80 -17.33 5.34 0.09
CA CYS A 80 -17.54 6.40 -0.88
C CYS A 80 -19.02 6.73 -1.15
N GLU A 81 -19.96 5.88 -0.75
CA GLU A 81 -21.38 6.14 -0.99
C GLU A 81 -21.83 7.45 -0.33
N GLY A 82 -22.35 8.37 -1.15
CA GLY A 82 -22.79 9.69 -0.70
C GLY A 82 -21.66 10.63 -0.27
N LEU A 83 -20.41 10.37 -0.69
CA LEU A 83 -19.28 11.29 -0.55
C LEU A 83 -19.01 12.07 -1.84
N GLU A 84 -18.71 13.36 -1.69
CA GLU A 84 -18.09 14.15 -2.74
C GLU A 84 -16.59 13.84 -2.75
N LEU A 85 -16.15 13.17 -3.82
CA LEU A 85 -14.76 12.74 -4.00
C LEU A 85 -13.99 13.72 -4.88
N ASP A 86 -12.67 13.78 -4.64
CA ASP A 86 -11.74 14.37 -5.60
C ASP A 86 -11.92 13.72 -6.99
N GLU A 87 -11.78 14.51 -8.06
CA GLU A 87 -11.98 14.05 -9.43
C GLU A 87 -11.11 12.84 -9.77
N ARG A 88 -9.84 12.82 -9.34
CA ARG A 88 -8.92 11.71 -9.62
C ARG A 88 -9.35 10.44 -8.91
N VAL A 89 -9.77 10.56 -7.65
CA VAL A 89 -10.26 9.41 -6.88
C VAL A 89 -11.57 8.89 -7.47
N ARG A 90 -12.49 9.79 -7.83
CA ARG A 90 -13.76 9.43 -8.46
C ARG A 90 -13.55 8.71 -9.79
N ALA A 91 -12.63 9.19 -10.62
CA ALA A 91 -12.30 8.57 -11.90
C ALA A 91 -11.72 7.15 -11.74
N ALA A 92 -10.93 6.93 -10.68
CA ALA A 92 -10.29 5.64 -10.41
C ALA A 92 -11.06 4.77 -9.40
N ALA A 93 -12.24 5.17 -8.91
CA ALA A 93 -12.84 4.61 -7.68
C ALA A 93 -13.02 3.08 -7.71
N THR A 94 -13.39 2.52 -8.86
CA THR A 94 -13.56 1.07 -9.06
C THR A 94 -12.27 0.33 -9.42
N GLU A 95 -11.22 1.08 -9.74
CA GLU A 95 -9.91 0.58 -10.19
C GLU A 95 -8.81 0.76 -9.15
N VAL A 96 -9.09 1.43 -8.03
CA VAL A 96 -8.11 1.64 -6.95
C VAL A 96 -7.57 0.31 -6.42
N ILE A 97 -6.29 0.30 -6.05
CA ILE A 97 -5.67 -0.87 -5.42
C ILE A 97 -5.37 -0.54 -3.96
N PRO A 98 -6.14 -1.08 -3.00
CA PRO A 98 -5.72 -1.09 -1.61
C PRO A 98 -4.41 -1.84 -1.46
N TRP A 99 -3.41 -1.23 -0.84
CA TRP A 99 -2.07 -1.81 -0.75
C TRP A 99 -1.48 -1.82 0.66
N ALA A 100 -2.04 -1.01 1.56
CA ALA A 100 -1.73 -1.06 2.98
C ALA A 100 -2.94 -0.64 3.81
N TYR A 101 -3.01 -1.15 5.02
CA TYR A 101 -4.06 -0.84 5.98
C TYR A 101 -3.43 -0.45 7.32
N HIS A 102 -3.98 0.57 7.94
CA HIS A 102 -3.60 0.98 9.28
C HIS A 102 -4.34 0.11 10.30
N ASP A 103 -3.59 -0.77 10.96
CA ASP A 103 -4.09 -1.82 11.86
C ASP A 103 -4.95 -1.31 13.04
N TRP A 104 -4.69 -0.09 13.51
CA TRP A 104 -5.37 0.52 14.65
C TRP A 104 -6.57 1.44 14.33
N ASN A 105 -6.43 2.38 13.38
CA ASN A 105 -7.45 3.41 13.16
C ASN A 105 -8.35 3.15 11.94
N GLY A 106 -7.98 2.17 11.10
CA GLY A 106 -8.73 1.75 9.95
C GLY A 106 -8.41 2.50 8.66
N ASP A 107 -7.41 3.38 8.63
CA ASP A 107 -7.03 4.10 7.41
C ASP A 107 -6.54 3.12 6.33
N VAL A 108 -6.92 3.35 5.09
CA VAL A 108 -6.50 2.50 3.95
C VAL A 108 -5.66 3.35 3.01
N CYS A 109 -4.53 2.80 2.58
CA CYS A 109 -3.72 3.37 1.50
C CYS A 109 -4.10 2.70 0.17
N LEU A 110 -4.34 3.52 -0.84
CA LEU A 110 -4.72 3.12 -2.19
C LEU A 110 -3.63 3.53 -3.18
N LEU A 111 -3.42 2.73 -4.21
CA LEU A 111 -2.78 3.16 -5.45
C LEU A 111 -3.86 3.60 -6.42
N LEU A 112 -3.66 4.74 -7.07
CA LEU A 112 -4.56 5.30 -8.07
C LEU A 112 -3.97 5.09 -9.48
N PRO A 113 -4.51 4.15 -10.27
CA PRO A 113 -4.10 4.00 -11.65
C PRO A 113 -4.40 5.26 -12.46
N ASP A 114 -3.40 5.77 -13.18
CA ASP A 114 -3.52 6.96 -14.02
C ASP A 114 -3.02 6.73 -15.46
N GLY A 115 -2.75 5.47 -15.82
CA GLY A 115 -2.19 5.07 -17.11
C GLY A 115 -0.66 5.19 -17.21
N SER A 116 0.01 5.65 -16.14
CA SER A 116 1.46 5.62 -16.04
C SER A 116 1.97 4.34 -15.36
N GLU A 117 3.29 4.17 -15.33
CA GLU A 117 3.98 3.09 -14.60
C GLU A 117 4.19 3.41 -13.11
N ARG A 118 3.80 4.61 -12.64
CA ARG A 118 4.01 5.09 -11.27
C ARG A 118 2.74 5.71 -10.71
N TRP A 119 1.98 4.91 -9.99
CA TRP A 119 0.66 5.32 -9.50
C TRP A 119 0.76 6.13 -8.22
N SER A 120 -0.03 7.20 -8.17
CA SER A 120 -0.14 8.06 -6.99
C SER A 120 -0.75 7.30 -5.80
N VAL A 121 -0.38 7.72 -4.59
CA VAL A 121 -0.92 7.16 -3.35
C VAL A 121 -2.06 8.03 -2.83
N ALA A 122 -3.18 7.41 -2.47
CA ALA A 122 -4.23 8.05 -1.70
C ALA A 122 -4.31 7.45 -0.30
N VAL A 123 -4.41 8.29 0.73
CA VAL A 123 -4.65 7.87 2.11
C VAL A 123 -6.09 8.21 2.48
N VAL A 124 -6.88 7.18 2.78
CA VAL A 124 -8.30 7.30 3.15
C VAL A 124 -8.42 7.33 4.67
N PHE A 125 -8.77 8.49 5.22
CA PHE A 125 -9.02 8.66 6.65
C PHE A 125 -10.46 8.29 6.96
N ARG A 126 -10.70 7.01 7.30
CA ARG A 126 -12.08 6.49 7.41
C ARG A 126 -12.90 7.24 8.46
N GLN A 127 -12.28 7.60 9.58
CA GLN A 127 -12.92 8.29 10.70
C GLN A 127 -13.24 9.77 10.39
N HIS A 128 -12.52 10.38 9.45
CA HIS A 128 -12.62 11.81 9.14
C HIS A 128 -13.29 12.11 7.80
N ARG A 129 -13.76 11.07 7.08
CA ARG A 129 -14.37 11.20 5.74
C ARG A 129 -13.51 12.03 4.78
N ARG A 130 -12.19 11.85 4.84
CA ARG A 130 -11.20 12.64 4.08
C ARG A 130 -10.25 11.72 3.31
N ILE A 131 -9.81 12.19 2.15
CA ILE A 131 -8.73 11.57 1.37
C ILE A 131 -7.59 12.57 1.23
N LEU A 132 -6.35 12.11 1.37
CA LEU A 132 -5.15 12.87 1.00
C LEU A 132 -4.48 12.19 -0.19
N LEU A 133 -4.05 13.00 -1.17
CA LEU A 133 -3.35 12.54 -2.36
C LEU A 133 -1.86 12.88 -2.27
N PHE A 134 -1.04 11.91 -2.67
CA PHE A 134 0.41 12.03 -2.76
C PHE A 134 0.82 11.64 -4.18
N GLU A 135 1.35 12.61 -4.93
CA GLU A 135 1.91 12.37 -6.25
C GLU A 135 3.21 11.55 -6.13
N GLY A 136 3.49 10.75 -7.16
CA GLY A 136 4.64 9.86 -7.18
C GLY A 136 4.29 8.43 -6.75
N GLY A 137 5.25 7.53 -6.88
CA GLY A 137 5.03 6.11 -6.58
C GLY A 137 5.09 5.81 -5.07
N VAL A 138 4.75 4.59 -4.70
CA VAL A 138 4.69 4.16 -3.28
C VAL A 138 6.01 4.37 -2.53
N VAL A 139 7.15 4.22 -3.21
CA VAL A 139 8.47 4.42 -2.60
C VAL A 139 8.72 5.90 -2.30
N ASP A 140 8.28 6.82 -3.17
CA ASP A 140 8.38 8.27 -2.92
C ASP A 140 7.51 8.66 -1.72
N PHE A 141 6.31 8.07 -1.64
CA PHE A 141 5.40 8.27 -0.51
C PHE A 141 6.06 7.82 0.80
N LEU A 142 6.60 6.60 0.85
CA LEU A 142 7.26 6.08 2.06
C LEU A 142 8.49 6.90 2.45
N ASP A 143 9.33 7.30 1.49
CA ASP A 143 10.49 8.16 1.76
C ASP A 143 10.06 9.53 2.32
N SER A 144 9.08 10.16 1.69
CA SER A 144 8.51 11.44 2.14
C SER A 144 7.96 11.36 3.57
N VAL A 145 7.32 10.25 3.93
CA VAL A 145 6.80 10.03 5.29
C VAL A 145 7.93 9.75 6.28
N LEU A 146 8.78 8.75 6.02
CA LEU A 146 9.73 8.19 6.99
C LEU A 146 11.03 8.98 7.11
N ASN A 147 11.54 9.51 6.01
CA ASN A 147 12.75 10.32 5.97
C ASN A 147 12.41 11.81 5.88
N GLY A 148 11.39 12.17 5.11
CA GLY A 148 10.94 13.56 4.96
C GLY A 148 10.09 14.09 6.13
N GLY A 149 9.63 13.21 7.03
CA GLY A 149 8.80 13.58 8.19
C GLY A 149 7.40 14.08 7.84
N ARG A 150 6.94 13.87 6.60
CA ARG A 150 5.64 14.34 6.10
C ARG A 150 4.52 13.34 6.40
N TYR A 151 4.41 12.97 7.67
CA TYR A 151 3.37 12.05 8.13
C TYR A 151 1.98 12.63 7.86
N PRO A 152 1.05 11.81 7.34
CA PRO A 152 -0.35 12.18 7.32
C PRO A 152 -0.88 12.45 8.73
N ILE A 153 -1.89 13.32 8.83
CA ILE A 153 -2.39 13.80 10.13
C ILE A 153 -2.91 12.61 10.96
N GLY A 154 -2.49 12.54 12.22
CA GLY A 154 -2.92 11.51 13.16
C GLY A 154 -2.08 10.23 13.13
N TRP A 155 -1.20 10.06 12.14
CA TRP A 155 -0.31 8.90 12.09
C TRP A 155 0.76 8.99 13.19
N PRO A 156 1.10 7.86 13.84
CA PRO A 156 2.12 7.85 14.88
C PRO A 156 3.50 8.14 14.28
N LYS A 157 4.31 8.86 15.04
CA LYS A 157 5.71 9.15 14.74
C LYS A 157 6.62 8.28 15.59
N ASP A 158 7.88 8.18 15.21
CA ASP A 158 8.94 7.53 15.99
C ASP A 158 8.67 6.04 16.30
N ARG A 159 8.01 5.36 15.37
CA ARG A 159 7.78 3.92 15.40
C ARG A 159 8.86 3.17 14.63
N PRO A 160 9.05 1.87 14.90
CA PRO A 160 9.95 1.03 14.12
C PRO A 160 9.61 1.14 12.63
N ARG A 161 10.64 1.25 11.78
CA ARG A 161 10.44 1.41 10.34
C ARG A 161 9.85 0.16 9.70
N TRP A 162 10.17 -1.01 10.24
CA TRP A 162 9.71 -2.30 9.76
C TRP A 162 9.68 -3.30 10.91
N GLU A 163 8.61 -4.07 11.00
CA GLU A 163 8.39 -5.14 11.97
C GLU A 163 7.73 -6.33 11.28
N GLN A 164 8.26 -7.52 11.49
CA GLN A 164 7.66 -8.76 10.99
C GLN A 164 6.29 -9.03 11.63
N ILE A 165 5.35 -9.54 10.85
CA ILE A 165 4.14 -10.18 11.40
C ILE A 165 4.49 -11.54 12.00
N GLU A 166 4.07 -11.77 13.24
CA GLU A 166 4.24 -13.05 13.92
C GLU A 166 3.55 -14.17 13.13
N GLY A 167 4.29 -15.25 12.85
CA GLY A 167 3.76 -16.38 12.08
C GLY A 167 3.69 -16.15 10.56
N SER A 168 4.27 -15.07 10.05
CA SER A 168 4.40 -14.84 8.60
C SER A 168 5.02 -16.04 7.89
N PRO A 169 4.39 -16.59 6.82
CA PRO A 169 4.92 -17.73 6.07
C PRO A 169 6.03 -17.34 5.07
N VAL A 170 6.35 -16.05 4.94
CA VAL A 170 7.30 -15.53 3.94
C VAL A 170 8.64 -15.10 4.55
N ILE A 171 8.86 -15.40 5.84
CA ILE A 171 10.10 -15.13 6.60
C ILE A 171 10.60 -16.40 7.27
#